data_AF-A0AAV8XG18-F1
#
_entry.id   AF-A0AAV8XG18-F1
#
_cell.length_a   1.000
_cell.length_b   1.000
_cell.length_c   1.000
_cell.angle_alpha   90.00
_cell.angle_beta   90.00
_cell.angle_gamma   90.00
#
_symmetry.space_group_name_H-M   'P 1'
#
loop_
_entity.id
_entity.type
_entity.pdbx_description
1 polymer ?
#
loop_
_entity_poly.entity_id
_entity_poly.type
_entity_poly.pdbx_seq_one_letter_code
_entity_poly.pdbx_strand_id
1 'polypeptide(L)'
;MTWWHLHNWLIATSSIQYLPPGSVVTENNTTCQIVPGSWRNNGRNTEGMGDITSGIGSNNYSNEAGKLRDSYADYFMDSGSVPWQLKMISVE
;
A
#
# COMPACT_ATOMS: atom_id res chain seq x y z
N MET A 1 19.25 16.25 13.97
CA MET A 1 19.53 14.86 13.55
C MET A 1 18.31 14.36 12.80
N THR A 2 18.45 13.99 11.53
CA THR A 2 17.33 13.40 10.78
C THR A 2 17.14 11.96 11.24
N TRP A 3 15.88 11.51 11.26
CA TRP A 3 15.45 10.18 11.72
C TRP A 3 16.30 9.02 11.16
N TRP A 4 16.74 9.13 9.90
CA TRP A 4 17.67 8.21 9.23
C TRP A 4 18.98 7.96 10.00
N HIS A 5 19.62 9.03 10.50
CA HIS A 5 20.90 8.90 11.19
C HIS A 5 20.75 8.16 12.52
N LEU A 6 19.63 8.35 13.21
CA LEU A 6 19.35 7.66 14.47
C LEU A 6 19.07 6.18 14.22
N HIS A 7 18.26 5.84 13.21
CA HIS A 7 18.00 4.45 12.82
C HIS A 7 19.28 3.70 12.51
N ASN A 8 20.13 4.27 11.66
CA ASN A 8 21.40 3.64 11.30
C ASN A 8 22.33 3.48 12.49
N TRP A 9 22.39 4.49 13.36
CA TRP A 9 23.22 4.42 14.56
C TRP A 9 22.72 3.36 15.56
N LEU A 10 21.42 3.22 15.75
CA LEU A 10 20.83 2.18 16.62
C LEU A 10 20.98 0.78 16.03
N ILE A 11 20.85 0.62 14.72
CA ILE A 11 21.16 -0.65 14.04
C ILE A 11 22.64 -1.01 14.25
N ALA A 12 23.55 -0.03 14.19
CA ALA A 12 24.98 -0.30 14.36
C ALA A 12 25.39 -0.57 15.83
N THR A 13 24.79 0.13 16.79
CA THR A 13 25.22 0.08 18.20
C THR A 13 24.40 -0.85 19.08
N SER A 14 23.14 -1.12 18.74
CA SER A 14 22.21 -1.88 19.57
C SER A 14 21.23 -2.72 18.74
N SER A 15 21.69 -3.31 17.64
CA SER A 15 20.87 -4.08 16.67
C SER A 15 19.88 -5.04 17.32
N ILE A 16 20.30 -5.86 18.29
CA ILE A 16 19.45 -6.88 18.91
C ILE A 16 18.29 -6.26 19.71
N GLN A 17 18.52 -5.12 20.36
CA GLN A 17 17.49 -4.43 21.14
C GLN A 17 16.60 -3.56 20.27
N TYR A 18 17.20 -2.90 19.27
CA TYR A 18 16.50 -1.99 18.38
C TYR A 18 15.69 -2.70 17.29
N LEU A 19 16.26 -3.76 16.72
CA LEU A 19 15.69 -4.57 15.65
C LEU A 19 15.90 -6.06 15.94
N PRO A 20 15.16 -6.62 16.92
CA PRO A 20 15.28 -8.04 17.28
C PRO A 20 15.16 -8.97 16.06
N PRO A 21 15.83 -10.14 16.09
CA PRO A 21 15.71 -11.13 15.02
C PRO A 21 14.24 -11.49 14.75
N GLY A 22 13.85 -11.43 13.48
CA GLY A 22 12.47 -11.66 13.06
C GLY A 22 11.55 -10.44 13.14
N SER A 23 12.01 -9.26 13.58
CA SER A 23 11.19 -8.04 13.55
C SER A 23 10.87 -7.53 12.15
N VAL A 24 11.69 -7.88 11.15
CA VAL A 24 11.49 -7.50 9.74
C VAL A 24 11.40 -8.74 8.87
N VAL A 25 10.92 -8.56 7.64
CA VAL A 25 10.97 -9.61 6.63
C VAL A 25 12.44 -9.85 6.27
N THR A 26 12.84 -11.12 6.25
CA THR A 26 14.19 -11.53 5.85
C THR A 26 14.11 -12.63 4.81
N GLU A 27 15.11 -12.74 3.97
CA GLU A 27 15.23 -13.85 3.02
C GLU A 27 16.25 -14.85 3.55
N ASN A 28 15.89 -16.13 3.53
CA ASN A 28 16.86 -17.18 3.79
C ASN A 28 17.72 -17.39 2.54
N ASN A 29 18.98 -16.94 2.60
CA ASN A 29 19.93 -17.04 1.49
C ASN A 29 20.21 -18.47 0.99
N THR A 30 19.87 -19.50 1.76
CA THR A 30 20.08 -20.91 1.38
C THR A 30 18.84 -21.52 0.73
N THR A 31 17.65 -21.16 1.21
CA THR A 31 16.39 -21.72 0.71
C THR A 31 15.63 -20.79 -0.23
N CYS A 32 16.09 -19.54 -0.39
CA CYS A 32 15.39 -18.44 -1.06
C CYS A 32 13.97 -18.23 -0.54
N GLN A 33 13.70 -18.64 0.70
CA GLN A 33 12.40 -18.49 1.32
C GLN A 33 12.32 -17.14 2.02
N ILE A 34 11.21 -16.45 1.78
CA ILE A 34 10.86 -15.22 2.50
C ILE A 34 10.36 -15.63 3.89
N VAL A 35 11.10 -15.22 4.93
CA VAL A 35 10.72 -15.37 6.34
C VAL A 35 9.93 -14.12 6.74
N PRO A 36 8.63 -14.23 7.05
CA PRO A 36 7.81 -13.10 7.44
C PRO A 36 8.25 -12.52 8.80
N GLY A 37 8.20 -11.19 8.92
CA GLY A 37 8.45 -10.52 10.19
C GLY A 37 7.34 -10.78 11.22
N SER A 38 7.71 -10.80 12.49
CA SER A 38 6.87 -11.12 13.65
C SER A 38 5.65 -10.20 13.77
N TRP A 39 5.76 -8.95 13.31
CA TRP A 39 4.64 -7.99 13.27
C TRP A 39 3.43 -8.50 12.47
N ARG A 40 3.63 -9.41 11.50
CA ARG A 40 2.53 -10.05 10.76
C ARG A 40 1.69 -11.01 11.61
N ASN A 41 2.26 -11.51 12.71
CA ASN A 41 1.55 -12.36 13.66
C ASN A 41 0.84 -11.55 14.76
N ASN A 42 1.22 -10.28 14.96
CA ASN A 42 0.68 -9.42 16.01
C ASN A 42 -0.77 -8.98 15.74
N GLY A 43 -1.27 -9.10 14.50
CA GLY A 43 -2.65 -8.76 14.12
C GLY A 43 -3.72 -9.78 14.52
N ARG A 44 -3.35 -10.92 15.12
CA ARG A 44 -4.31 -11.90 15.67
C ARG A 44 -4.70 -11.64 17.12
N ASN A 45 -3.95 -10.80 17.82
CA ASN A 45 -4.28 -10.39 19.18
C ASN A 45 -4.94 -9.01 19.11
N THR A 46 -6.18 -8.96 19.61
CA THR A 46 -7.15 -7.86 19.64
C THR A 46 -6.70 -6.56 20.33
N GLU A 47 -5.39 -6.36 20.53
CA GLU A 47 -4.86 -5.29 21.39
C GLU A 47 -4.20 -4.12 20.63
N GLY A 48 -3.90 -4.27 19.33
CA GLY A 48 -3.18 -3.23 18.56
C GLY A 48 -4.05 -2.44 17.57
N MET A 49 -4.88 -3.14 16.79
CA MET A 49 -5.82 -2.54 15.83
C MET A 49 -7.13 -3.33 15.95
N GLY A 50 -8.23 -2.63 16.21
CA GLY A 50 -9.54 -3.24 16.25
C GLY A 50 -9.87 -3.91 14.92
N ASP A 51 -10.59 -5.03 14.98
CA ASP A 51 -11.05 -5.70 13.78
C ASP A 51 -11.97 -4.77 12.99
N ILE A 52 -11.61 -4.48 11.73
CA ILE A 52 -12.36 -3.61 10.83
C ILE A 52 -13.55 -4.38 10.21
N THR A 53 -13.70 -5.68 10.52
CA THR A 53 -14.76 -6.53 9.96
C THR A 53 -16.18 -6.09 10.33
N SER A 54 -16.35 -5.32 11.40
CA SER A 54 -17.66 -4.80 11.81
C SER A 54 -17.89 -3.37 11.30
N GLY A 55 -18.34 -3.25 10.04
CA GLY A 55 -19.21 -2.12 9.67
C GLY A 55 -18.62 -1.03 8.78
N ILE A 56 -17.59 -1.29 7.98
CA ILE A 56 -17.43 -0.47 6.77
C ILE A 56 -18.42 -1.03 5.76
N GLY A 57 -19.42 -0.23 5.38
CA GLY A 57 -20.41 -0.62 4.38
C GLY A 57 -19.77 -1.13 3.09
N SER A 58 -20.60 -1.58 2.15
CA SER A 58 -20.17 -1.94 0.79
C SER A 58 -19.09 -0.95 0.32
N ASN A 59 -17.85 -1.43 0.11
CA ASN A 59 -16.69 -0.65 -0.34
C ASN A 59 -16.85 -0.11 -1.79
N ASN A 60 -18.11 0.01 -2.22
CA ASN A 60 -18.53 0.58 -3.47
C ASN A 60 -18.79 2.07 -3.26
N TYR A 61 -18.40 2.84 -4.25
CA TYR A 61 -18.78 4.23 -4.40
C TYR A 61 -20.32 4.37 -4.46
N SER A 62 -20.86 5.53 -4.10
CA SER A 62 -22.30 5.79 -4.20
C SER A 62 -22.78 5.72 -5.65
N ASN A 63 -24.04 5.38 -5.88
CA ASN A 63 -24.60 5.34 -7.23
C ASN A 63 -24.40 6.68 -7.97
N GLU A 64 -24.47 7.79 -7.26
CA GLU A 64 -24.24 9.14 -7.76
C GLU A 64 -22.79 9.32 -8.22
N ALA A 65 -21.81 8.86 -7.44
CA ALA A 65 -20.40 8.90 -7.83
C ALA A 65 -20.13 8.04 -9.07
N GLY A 66 -20.83 6.91 -9.20
CA GLY A 66 -20.82 6.08 -10.41
C GLY A 66 -21.30 6.84 -11.63
N LYS A 67 -22.51 7.39 -11.56
CA LYS A 67 -23.11 8.18 -12.64
C LYS A 67 -22.23 9.37 -13.03
N LEU A 68 -21.63 10.04 -12.05
CA LEU A 68 -20.75 11.18 -12.32
C LEU A 68 -19.49 10.74 -13.07
N ARG A 69 -18.84 9.65 -12.63
CA ARG A 69 -17.67 9.09 -13.30
C ARG A 69 -18.00 8.71 -14.75
N ASP A 70 -19.12 8.03 -14.97
CA ASP A 70 -19.52 7.59 -16.30
C ASP A 70 -19.82 8.81 -17.20
N SER A 71 -20.48 9.85 -16.67
CA SER A 71 -20.74 11.09 -17.42
C SER A 71 -19.45 11.84 -17.83
N TYR A 72 -18.43 11.86 -16.97
CA TYR A 72 -17.14 12.45 -17.32
C TYR A 72 -16.40 11.61 -18.34
N ALA A 73 -16.45 10.28 -18.23
CA ALA A 73 -15.84 9.39 -19.21
C ALA A 73 -16.43 9.63 -20.60
N ASP A 74 -17.75 9.68 -20.72
CA ASP A 74 -18.44 9.98 -21.98
C ASP A 74 -18.04 11.35 -22.52
N TYR A 75 -18.01 12.38 -21.67
CA TYR A 75 -17.60 13.72 -22.08
C TYR A 75 -16.17 13.76 -22.64
N PHE A 76 -15.20 13.17 -21.94
CA PHE A 76 -13.80 13.22 -22.37
C PHE A 76 -13.47 12.30 -23.57
N MET A 77 -14.32 11.30 -23.84
CA MET A 77 -14.20 10.44 -25.03
C MET A 77 -14.86 11.05 -26.28
N ASP A 78 -15.79 11.99 -26.11
CA ASP A 78 -16.52 12.62 -27.21
C ASP A 78 -16.26 14.14 -27.26
N SER A 79 -17.24 14.97 -26.87
CA SER A 79 -17.22 16.43 -27.02
C SER A 79 -16.09 17.16 -26.29
N GLY A 80 -15.54 16.57 -25.23
CA GLY A 80 -14.40 17.07 -24.46
C GLY A 80 -13.06 16.47 -24.87
N SER A 81 -13.03 15.62 -25.90
CA SER A 81 -11.79 15.01 -26.39
C SER A 81 -10.87 16.05 -27.04
N VAL A 82 -9.56 15.91 -26.81
CA VAL A 82 -8.54 16.81 -27.35
C VAL A 82 -7.61 16.07 -28.33
N PRO A 83 -7.16 16.73 -29.41
CA PRO A 83 -6.47 16.04 -30.51
C PRO A 83 -5.19 15.28 -30.13
N TRP A 84 -4.55 15.65 -29.01
CA TRP A 84 -3.33 14.99 -28.55
C TRP A 84 -3.58 13.73 -27.72
N GLN A 85 -4.79 13.49 -27.21
CA GLN A 85 -5.11 12.28 -26.44
C GLN A 85 -4.94 11.00 -27.28
N LEU A 86 -5.40 11.01 -28.53
CA LEU A 86 -5.27 9.86 -29.45
C LEU A 86 -3.82 9.59 -29.84
N LYS A 87 -2.95 10.61 -29.85
CA LYS A 87 -1.51 10.44 -30.13
C LYS A 87 -0.79 9.66 -29.04
N MET A 88 -1.28 9.70 -27.80
CA MET A 88 -0.67 8.96 -26.68
C MET A 88 -0.95 7.45 -26.75
N ILE A 89 -1.95 7.02 -27.51
CA ILE A 89 -2.37 5.62 -27.58
C ILE A 89 -1.75 4.85 -28.76
N SER A 90 -0.89 5.49 -29.56
CA SER A 90 -0.19 4.89 -30.73
C SER A 90 -1.12 4.11 -31.67
N VAL A 91 -2.37 4.54 -31.83
CA VAL A 91 -3.24 4.04 -32.90
C VAL A 91 -3.09 5.02 -34.06
N GLU A 92 -2.34 4.60 -35.08
CA GLU A 92 -2.27 5.28 -36.38
C GLU A 92 -3.59 5.16 -37.14
#